data_AF-A0A4P2R162-F1
#
_entry.id   AF-A0A4P2R162-F1
#
_cell.length_a   1.000
_cell.length_b   1.000
_cell.length_c   1.000
_cell.angle_alpha   90.00
_cell.angle_beta   90.00
_cell.angle_gamma   90.00
#
_symmetry.space_group_name_H-M   'P 1'
#
loop_
_entity.id
_entity.type
_entity.pdbx_description
1 polymer ?
#
loop_
_entity_poly.entity_id
_entity_poly.type
_entity_poly.pdbx_seq_one_letter_code
_entity_poly.pdbx_strand_id
1 'polypeptide(L)'
;MAEIQESSVLFSLKQLMSLEKQRVREEEEAARRRALAEQEARRALEQRALAEQEARLRAEEERARREDELAREEAARLEGIRAAAVEKARVEAEQRARVEALEKQRDHERRLAALAGDAQKRRLVRLIAGGSALFVAALAATLGAYFGKIKPEAEQTLAEQTAARAAYEQRLAALQSDLAASERQIGELTLAYQTVRSEAEKAELERKLLAAKRDRDALQGKVARPQPQPAPRKAECVCREGDPMCGCLP
;
A
#
# COMPACT_ATOMS: atom_id res chain seq x y z
N MET A 1 -28.97 154.29 -63.43
CA MET A 1 -29.52 152.92 -63.61
C MET A 1 -28.43 151.86 -63.90
N ALA A 2 -27.13 152.18 -63.84
CA ALA A 2 -26.04 151.22 -64.09
C ALA A 2 -25.59 150.43 -62.83
N GLU A 3 -25.67 151.02 -61.62
CA GLU A 3 -25.26 150.33 -60.37
C GLU A 3 -26.13 149.13 -60.00
N ILE A 4 -27.40 149.11 -60.43
CA ILE A 4 -28.31 147.99 -60.13
C ILE A 4 -27.95 146.76 -60.97
N GLN A 5 -27.43 146.94 -62.19
CA GLN A 5 -27.03 145.82 -63.06
C GLN A 5 -25.64 145.26 -62.72
N GLU A 6 -24.72 146.07 -62.19
CA GLU A 6 -23.42 145.58 -61.69
C GLU A 6 -23.59 144.81 -60.37
N SER A 7 -24.59 145.18 -59.55
CA SER A 7 -24.93 144.44 -58.32
C SER A 7 -25.57 143.06 -58.60
N SER A 8 -26.33 142.89 -59.68
CA SER A 8 -26.96 141.60 -60.03
C SER A 8 -25.97 140.58 -60.59
N VAL A 9 -24.91 141.03 -61.25
CA VAL A 9 -23.84 140.15 -61.77
C VAL A 9 -22.94 139.68 -60.62
N LEU A 10 -22.56 140.56 -59.70
CA LEU A 10 -21.76 140.20 -58.52
C LEU A 10 -22.56 139.33 -57.52
N PHE A 11 -23.87 139.55 -57.40
CA PHE A 11 -24.75 138.69 -56.62
C PHE A 11 -24.88 137.29 -57.26
N SER A 12 -25.07 137.22 -58.58
CA SER A 12 -25.10 135.96 -59.34
C SER A 12 -23.79 135.17 -59.19
N LEU A 13 -22.63 135.84 -59.29
CA LEU A 13 -21.33 135.20 -59.14
C LEU A 13 -21.08 134.68 -57.71
N LYS A 14 -21.51 135.43 -56.69
CA LYS A 14 -21.44 135.02 -55.28
C LYS A 14 -22.37 133.84 -54.98
N GLN A 15 -23.56 133.81 -55.58
CA GLN A 15 -24.50 132.71 -55.47
C GLN A 15 -23.97 131.45 -56.16
N LEU A 16 -23.39 131.58 -57.35
CA LEU A 16 -22.75 130.49 -58.08
C LEU A 16 -21.57 129.91 -57.29
N MET A 17 -20.69 130.77 -56.75
CA MET A 17 -19.59 130.38 -55.86
C MET A 17 -20.09 129.70 -54.56
N SER A 18 -21.24 130.09 -54.03
CA SER A 18 -21.83 129.44 -52.84
C SER A 18 -22.41 128.06 -53.15
N LEU A 19 -23.03 127.90 -54.32
CA LEU A 19 -23.54 126.61 -54.82
C LEU A 19 -22.39 125.66 -55.17
N GLU A 20 -21.31 126.17 -55.76
CA GLU A 20 -20.09 125.40 -56.02
C GLU A 20 -19.44 124.95 -54.72
N LYS A 21 -19.30 125.85 -53.73
CA LYS A 21 -18.80 125.48 -52.39
C LYS A 21 -19.70 124.46 -51.68
N GLN A 22 -21.02 124.52 -51.85
CA GLN A 22 -21.95 123.52 -51.30
C GLN A 22 -21.80 122.17 -52.01
N ARG A 23 -21.74 122.14 -53.35
CA ARG A 23 -21.49 120.91 -54.11
C ARG A 23 -20.14 120.28 -53.75
N VAL A 24 -19.08 121.07 -53.64
CA VAL A 24 -17.76 120.59 -53.22
C VAL A 24 -17.81 120.00 -51.81
N ARG A 25 -18.52 120.64 -50.87
CA ARG A 25 -18.72 120.07 -49.51
C ARG A 25 -19.52 118.78 -49.51
N GLU A 26 -20.61 118.72 -50.28
CA GLU A 26 -21.44 117.52 -50.40
C GLU A 26 -20.68 116.37 -51.08
N GLU A 27 -19.89 116.66 -52.12
CA GLU A 27 -19.01 115.70 -52.78
C GLU A 27 -17.88 115.22 -51.85
N GLU A 28 -17.26 116.12 -51.08
CA GLU A 28 -16.26 115.76 -50.08
C GLU A 28 -16.85 114.89 -48.96
N GLU A 29 -18.04 115.22 -48.45
CA GLU A 29 -18.72 114.40 -47.45
C GLU A 29 -19.13 113.04 -48.02
N ALA A 30 -19.65 112.99 -49.24
CA ALA A 30 -19.97 111.74 -49.92
C ALA A 30 -18.72 110.88 -50.15
N ALA A 31 -17.60 111.51 -50.55
CA ALA A 31 -16.31 110.84 -50.69
C ALA A 31 -15.79 110.31 -49.34
N ARG A 32 -15.90 111.09 -48.26
CA ARG A 32 -15.53 110.65 -46.90
C ARG A 32 -16.40 109.48 -46.42
N ARG A 33 -17.71 109.51 -46.64
CA ARG A 33 -18.63 108.42 -46.28
C ARG A 33 -18.31 107.14 -47.06
N ARG A 34 -18.02 107.25 -48.37
CA ARG A 34 -17.60 106.12 -49.20
C ARG A 34 -16.26 105.54 -48.72
N ALA A 35 -15.29 106.39 -48.42
CA ALA A 35 -13.98 105.94 -47.91
C ALA A 35 -14.09 105.23 -46.55
N LEU A 36 -14.94 105.73 -45.63
CA LEU A 36 -15.20 105.07 -44.34
C LEU A 36 -15.93 103.73 -44.53
N ALA A 37 -16.96 103.69 -45.37
CA ALA A 37 -17.69 102.45 -45.67
C ALA A 37 -16.79 101.39 -46.32
N GLU A 38 -15.87 101.80 -47.22
CA GLU A 38 -14.88 100.89 -47.80
C GLU A 38 -13.87 100.39 -46.76
N GLN A 39 -13.42 101.24 -45.83
CA GLN A 39 -12.53 100.81 -44.75
C GLN A 39 -13.21 99.84 -43.78
N GLU A 40 -14.47 100.09 -43.42
CA GLU A 40 -15.26 99.19 -42.59
C GLU A 40 -15.54 97.86 -43.30
N ALA A 41 -15.86 97.89 -44.60
CA ALA A 41 -16.03 96.69 -45.41
C ALA A 41 -14.74 95.85 -45.47
N ARG A 42 -13.58 96.49 -45.64
CA ARG A 42 -12.26 95.81 -45.63
C ARG A 42 -11.99 95.16 -44.27
N ARG A 43 -12.19 95.89 -43.16
CA ARG A 43 -12.02 95.35 -41.80
C ARG A 43 -12.98 94.20 -41.50
N ALA A 44 -14.23 94.30 -41.94
CA ALA A 44 -15.22 93.24 -41.77
C ALA A 44 -14.84 91.97 -42.56
N LEU A 45 -14.29 92.11 -43.77
CA LEU A 45 -13.78 90.99 -44.56
C LEU A 45 -12.55 90.35 -43.90
N GLU A 46 -11.61 91.14 -43.41
CA GLU A 46 -10.43 90.65 -42.69
C GLU A 46 -10.82 89.90 -41.40
N GLN A 47 -11.76 90.43 -40.63
CA GLN A 47 -12.26 89.76 -39.42
C GLN A 47 -12.97 88.44 -39.74
N ARG A 48 -13.76 88.39 -40.81
CA ARG A 48 -14.39 87.14 -41.26
C ARG A 48 -13.36 86.12 -41.71
N ALA A 49 -12.33 86.55 -42.45
CA ALA A 49 -11.26 85.66 -42.88
C ALA A 49 -10.46 85.10 -41.68
N LEU A 50 -10.17 85.92 -40.67
CA LEU A 50 -9.52 85.46 -39.44
C LEU A 50 -10.40 84.52 -38.63
N ALA A 51 -11.70 84.82 -38.49
CA ALA A 51 -12.64 83.96 -37.78
C ALA A 51 -12.82 82.61 -38.48
N GLU A 52 -12.85 82.57 -39.81
CA GLU A 52 -12.89 81.33 -40.58
C GLU A 52 -11.61 80.50 -40.41
N GLN A 53 -10.43 81.14 -40.40
CA GLN A 53 -9.16 80.45 -40.15
C GLN A 53 -9.09 79.88 -38.73
N GLU A 54 -9.49 80.65 -37.72
CA GLU A 54 -9.51 80.20 -36.34
C GLU A 54 -10.54 79.06 -36.13
N ALA A 55 -11.69 79.12 -36.79
CA ALA A 55 -12.67 78.04 -36.77
C ALA A 55 -12.12 76.75 -37.40
N ARG A 56 -11.35 76.85 -38.49
CA ARG A 56 -10.67 75.70 -39.11
C ARG A 56 -9.62 75.09 -38.19
N LEU A 57 -8.76 75.93 -37.60
CA LEU A 57 -7.74 75.47 -36.65
C LEU A 57 -8.36 74.78 -35.44
N ARG A 58 -9.41 75.35 -34.84
CA ARG A 58 -10.13 74.71 -33.72
C ARG A 58 -10.76 73.38 -34.13
N ALA A 59 -11.35 73.31 -35.32
CA ALA A 59 -11.95 72.06 -35.81
C ALA A 59 -10.88 70.97 -36.07
N GLU A 60 -9.70 71.34 -36.56
CA GLU A 60 -8.57 70.42 -36.74
C GLU A 60 -7.99 69.96 -35.40
N GLU A 61 -7.80 70.86 -34.43
CA GLU A 61 -7.37 70.51 -33.08
C GLU A 61 -8.35 69.59 -32.36
N GLU A 62 -9.66 69.83 -32.49
CA GLU A 62 -10.68 68.94 -31.93
C GLU A 62 -10.66 67.56 -32.57
N ARG A 63 -10.42 67.46 -33.88
CA ARG A 63 -10.26 66.18 -34.57
C ARG A 63 -9.02 65.45 -34.08
N ALA A 64 -7.88 66.14 -33.99
CA ALA A 64 -6.64 65.57 -33.48
C ALA A 64 -6.80 65.05 -32.04
N ARG A 65 -7.46 65.81 -31.16
CA ARG A 65 -7.72 65.38 -29.77
C ARG A 65 -8.60 64.12 -29.72
N ARG A 66 -9.64 64.04 -30.55
CA ARG A 66 -10.50 62.85 -30.61
C ARG A 66 -9.76 61.64 -31.15
N GLU A 67 -8.91 61.81 -32.16
CA GLU A 67 -8.07 60.74 -32.70
C GLU A 67 -7.06 60.24 -31.65
N ASP A 68 -6.44 61.15 -30.90
CA ASP A 68 -5.53 60.79 -29.80
C ASP A 68 -6.24 60.04 -28.66
N GLU A 69 -7.46 60.45 -28.30
CA GLU A 69 -8.29 59.75 -27.31
C GLU A 69 -8.64 58.34 -27.78
N LEU A 70 -9.11 58.20 -29.02
CA LEU A 70 -9.41 56.90 -29.62
C LEU A 70 -8.16 56.01 -29.68
N ALA A 71 -7.01 56.56 -30.08
CA ALA A 71 -5.75 55.82 -30.13
C ALA A 71 -5.32 55.33 -28.73
N ARG A 72 -5.52 56.13 -27.68
CA ARG A 72 -5.24 55.73 -26.29
C ARG A 72 -6.20 54.64 -25.82
N GLU A 73 -7.48 54.74 -26.14
CA GLU A 73 -8.46 53.70 -25.81
C GLU A 73 -8.15 52.37 -26.51
N GLU A 74 -7.81 52.41 -27.80
CA GLU A 74 -7.41 51.23 -28.55
C GLU A 74 -6.13 50.61 -27.99
N ALA A 75 -5.13 51.42 -27.65
CA ALA A 75 -3.91 50.96 -27.00
C ALA A 75 -4.21 50.28 -25.65
N ALA A 76 -5.03 50.90 -24.80
CA ALA A 76 -5.42 50.33 -23.52
C ALA A 76 -6.22 49.02 -23.68
N ARG A 77 -7.09 48.92 -24.68
CA ARG A 77 -7.83 47.68 -25.00
C ARG A 77 -6.88 46.58 -25.45
N LEU A 78 -5.93 46.88 -26.34
CA LEU A 78 -4.95 45.91 -26.82
C LEU A 78 -4.03 45.43 -25.69
N GLU A 79 -3.61 46.34 -24.80
CA GLU A 79 -2.85 45.99 -23.60
C GLU A 79 -3.66 45.10 -22.65
N GLY A 80 -4.93 45.41 -22.42
CA GLY A 80 -5.84 44.57 -21.64
C GLY A 80 -5.98 43.16 -22.22
N ILE A 81 -6.13 43.03 -23.55
CA ILE A 81 -6.19 41.74 -24.23
C ILE A 81 -4.87 40.97 -24.09
N ARG A 82 -3.73 41.64 -24.25
CA ARG A 82 -2.41 41.02 -24.08
C ARG A 82 -2.20 40.53 -22.64
N ALA A 83 -2.53 41.35 -21.65
CA ALA A 83 -2.45 40.97 -20.25
C ALA A 83 -3.35 39.77 -19.93
N ALA A 84 -4.59 39.78 -20.41
CA ALA A 84 -5.52 38.67 -20.24
C ALA A 84 -5.02 37.38 -20.91
N ALA A 85 -4.40 37.48 -22.10
CA ALA A 85 -3.82 36.33 -22.79
C ALA A 85 -2.62 35.74 -22.04
N VAL A 86 -1.75 36.59 -21.47
CA VAL A 86 -0.61 36.15 -20.66
C VAL A 86 -1.07 35.45 -19.38
N GLU A 87 -2.04 36.02 -18.66
CA GLU A 87 -2.56 35.41 -17.44
C GLU A 87 -3.28 34.08 -17.73
N LYS A 88 -4.04 34.01 -18.83
CA LYS A 88 -4.63 32.74 -19.28
C LYS A 88 -3.57 31.70 -19.60
N ALA A 89 -2.50 32.08 -20.30
CA ALA A 89 -1.39 31.17 -20.59
C ALA A 89 -0.68 30.68 -19.32
N ARG A 90 -0.51 31.55 -18.31
CA ARG A 90 0.06 31.18 -17.00
C ARG A 90 -0.82 30.17 -16.28
N VAL A 91 -2.13 30.44 -16.17
CA VAL A 91 -3.07 29.53 -15.51
C VAL A 91 -3.14 28.17 -16.21
N GLU A 92 -3.16 28.14 -17.55
CA GLU A 92 -3.13 26.88 -18.30
C GLU A 92 -1.81 26.12 -18.08
N ALA A 93 -0.67 26.81 -18.05
CA ALA A 93 0.62 26.18 -17.76
C ALA A 93 0.67 25.60 -16.34
N GLU A 94 0.18 26.32 -15.33
CA GLU A 94 0.08 25.82 -13.96
C GLU A 94 -0.86 24.61 -13.85
N GLN A 95 -2.00 24.63 -14.53
CA GLN A 95 -2.93 23.51 -14.55
C GLN A 95 -2.30 22.27 -15.19
N ARG A 96 -1.61 22.43 -16.32
CA ARG A 96 -0.87 21.33 -16.96
C ARG A 96 0.21 20.77 -16.05
N ALA A 97 1.00 21.63 -15.41
CA ALA A 97 2.03 21.20 -14.45
C ALA A 97 1.43 20.44 -13.25
N ARG A 98 0.27 20.88 -12.74
CA ARG A 98 -0.45 20.16 -11.66
C ARG A 98 -0.95 18.79 -12.12
N VAL A 99 -1.51 18.69 -13.33
CA VAL A 99 -1.97 17.41 -13.89
C VAL A 99 -0.81 16.46 -14.08
N GLU A 100 0.29 16.90 -14.69
CA GLU A 100 1.49 16.08 -14.88
C GLU A 100 2.09 15.61 -13.55
N ALA A 101 2.08 16.46 -12.51
CA ALA A 101 2.54 16.08 -11.18
C ALA A 101 1.66 14.98 -10.56
N LEU A 102 0.33 15.09 -10.67
CA LEU A 102 -0.60 14.08 -10.19
C LEU A 102 -0.49 12.77 -10.98
N GLU A 103 -0.27 12.84 -12.29
CA GLU A 103 -0.04 11.65 -13.12
C GLU A 103 1.23 10.92 -12.71
N LYS A 104 2.33 11.64 -12.48
CA LYS A 104 3.59 11.05 -11.97
C LYS A 104 3.41 10.38 -10.62
N GLN A 105 2.62 10.97 -9.71
CA GLN A 105 2.30 10.35 -8.42
C GLN A 105 1.50 9.06 -8.59
N ARG A 106 0.44 9.08 -9.41
CA ARG A 106 -0.39 7.89 -9.69
C ARG A 106 0.40 6.77 -10.35
N ASP A 107 1.29 7.09 -11.26
CA ASP A 107 2.17 6.11 -11.89
C ASP A 107 3.16 5.50 -10.90
N HIS A 108 3.68 6.30 -9.97
CA HIS A 108 4.53 5.78 -8.90
C HIS A 108 3.76 4.82 -7.99
N GLU A 109 2.54 5.19 -7.56
CA GLU A 109 1.67 4.33 -6.76
C GLU A 109 1.33 3.03 -7.48
N ARG A 110 1.01 3.08 -8.78
CA ARG A 110 0.76 1.88 -9.60
C ARG A 110 1.98 0.97 -9.67
N ARG A 111 3.18 1.53 -9.85
CA ARG A 111 4.43 0.76 -9.86
C ARG A 111 4.72 0.13 -8.50
N LEU A 112 4.51 0.86 -7.41
CA LEU A 112 4.64 0.32 -6.06
C LEU A 112 3.63 -0.79 -5.79
N ALA A 113 2.37 -0.63 -6.22
CA ALA A 113 1.35 -1.65 -6.07
C ALA A 113 1.68 -2.92 -6.88
N ALA A 114 2.19 -2.77 -8.11
CA ALA A 114 2.65 -3.90 -8.92
C ALA A 114 3.82 -4.64 -8.26
N LEU A 115 4.83 -3.90 -7.77
CA LEU A 115 5.97 -4.49 -7.06
C LEU A 115 5.56 -5.16 -5.75
N ALA A 116 4.65 -4.56 -4.97
CA ALA A 116 4.14 -5.13 -3.74
C ALA A 116 3.34 -6.42 -4.01
N GLY A 117 2.49 -6.41 -5.03
CA GLY A 117 1.73 -7.59 -5.45
C GLY A 117 2.63 -8.76 -5.87
N ASP A 118 3.66 -8.48 -6.67
CA ASP A 118 4.61 -9.50 -7.12
C ASP A 118 5.52 -10.01 -5.99
N ALA A 119 5.98 -9.11 -5.10
CA ALA A 119 6.78 -9.48 -3.95
C ALA A 119 5.99 -10.38 -2.97
N GLN A 120 4.72 -10.05 -2.72
CA GLN A 120 3.86 -10.84 -1.84
C GLN A 120 3.55 -12.21 -2.45
N LYS A 121 3.27 -12.30 -3.75
CA LYS A 121 3.11 -13.58 -4.45
C LYS A 121 4.37 -14.43 -4.39
N ARG A 122 5.54 -13.85 -4.68
CA ARG A 122 6.84 -14.58 -4.62
C ARG A 122 7.20 -15.01 -3.21
N ARG A 123 6.85 -14.22 -2.18
CA ARG A 123 7.06 -14.60 -0.77
C ARG A 123 6.13 -15.75 -0.38
N LEU A 124 4.86 -15.69 -0.77
CA LEU A 124 3.88 -16.74 -0.50
C LEU A 124 4.29 -18.06 -1.18
N VAL A 125 4.67 -18.02 -2.46
CA VAL A 125 5.14 -19.21 -3.19
C VAL A 125 6.38 -19.82 -2.52
N ARG A 126 7.36 -19.01 -2.10
CA ARG A 126 8.54 -19.50 -1.37
C ARG A 126 8.19 -20.11 -0.02
N LEU A 127 7.27 -19.53 0.74
CA LEU A 127 6.82 -20.08 2.02
C LEU A 127 6.08 -21.41 1.83
N ILE A 128 5.17 -21.49 0.85
CA ILE A 128 4.44 -22.73 0.54
C ILE A 128 5.41 -23.82 0.07
N ALA A 129 6.31 -23.50 -0.86
CA ALA A 129 7.30 -24.46 -1.36
C ALA A 129 8.28 -24.93 -0.28
N GLY A 130 8.76 -24.00 0.57
CA GLY A 130 9.63 -24.36 1.70
C GLY A 130 8.91 -25.18 2.76
N GLY A 131 7.67 -24.81 3.09
CA GLY A 131 6.84 -25.51 4.06
C GLY A 131 6.46 -26.92 3.60
N SER A 132 6.09 -27.10 2.33
CA SER A 132 5.76 -28.42 1.78
C SER A 132 6.98 -29.33 1.71
N ALA A 133 8.14 -28.81 1.32
CA ALA A 133 9.39 -29.59 1.31
C ALA A 133 9.77 -30.06 2.72
N LEU A 134 9.68 -29.18 3.72
CA LEU A 134 9.95 -29.54 5.12
C LEU A 134 8.95 -30.58 5.64
N PHE A 135 7.66 -30.44 5.30
CA PHE A 135 6.65 -31.40 5.72
C PHE A 135 6.90 -32.80 5.14
N VAL A 136 7.21 -32.88 3.84
CA VAL A 136 7.56 -34.15 3.19
C VAL A 136 8.83 -34.75 3.80
N ALA A 137 9.84 -33.94 4.08
CA ALA A 137 11.07 -34.39 4.73
C ALA A 137 10.81 -34.93 6.14
N ALA A 138 9.96 -34.26 6.93
CA ALA A 138 9.58 -34.72 8.27
C ALA A 138 8.78 -36.03 8.23
N LEU A 139 7.85 -36.18 7.29
CA LEU A 139 7.11 -37.43 7.07
C LEU A 139 8.06 -38.58 6.65
N ALA A 140 8.99 -38.31 5.74
CA ALA A 140 9.97 -39.31 5.33
C ALA A 140 10.90 -39.71 6.48
N ALA A 141 11.36 -38.75 7.29
CA ALA A 141 12.22 -39.01 8.45
C ALA A 141 11.48 -39.82 9.54
N THR A 142 10.24 -39.47 9.84
CA THR A 142 9.41 -40.19 10.84
C THR A 142 9.11 -41.62 10.40
N LEU A 143 8.69 -41.81 9.14
CA LEU A 143 8.48 -43.15 8.58
C LEU A 143 9.79 -43.95 8.53
N GLY A 144 10.89 -43.31 8.11
CA GLY A 144 12.22 -43.93 8.07
C GLY A 144 12.69 -44.39 9.44
N ALA A 145 12.49 -43.58 10.49
CA ALA A 145 12.82 -43.95 11.87
C ALA A 145 11.93 -45.10 12.39
N TYR A 146 10.62 -45.05 12.08
CA TYR A 146 9.67 -46.08 12.48
C TYR A 146 10.01 -47.44 11.88
N PHE A 147 10.25 -47.51 10.56
CA PHE A 147 10.58 -48.76 9.89
C PHE A 147 12.03 -49.20 10.11
N GLY A 148 12.97 -48.26 10.28
CA GLY A 148 14.40 -48.55 10.41
C GLY A 148 14.83 -48.99 11.81
N LYS A 149 14.20 -48.49 12.87
CA LYS A 149 14.58 -48.80 14.26
C LYS A 149 13.46 -49.36 15.11
N ILE A 150 12.28 -48.74 15.08
CA ILE A 150 11.20 -49.09 16.02
C ILE A 150 10.60 -50.47 15.70
N LYS A 151 10.33 -50.75 14.43
CA LYS A 151 9.78 -52.05 14.02
C LYS A 151 10.72 -53.25 14.29
N PRO A 152 12.03 -53.22 13.95
CA PRO A 152 12.91 -54.36 14.22
C PRO A 152 13.13 -54.58 15.72
N GLU A 153 13.22 -53.53 16.54
CA GLU A 153 13.35 -53.68 18.00
C GLU A 153 12.06 -54.26 18.63
N ALA A 154 10.88 -53.88 18.12
CA ALA A 154 9.62 -54.46 18.55
C ALA A 154 9.49 -55.95 18.17
N GLU A 155 9.93 -56.32 16.96
CA GLU A 155 9.94 -57.73 16.53
C GLU A 155 10.95 -58.56 17.33
N GLN A 156 12.12 -58.01 17.65
CA GLN A 156 13.13 -58.68 18.49
C GLN A 156 12.62 -58.91 19.91
N THR A 157 12.03 -57.90 20.55
CA THR A 157 11.49 -58.04 21.91
C THR A 157 10.33 -59.03 21.97
N LEU A 158 9.47 -59.08 20.94
CA LEU A 158 8.42 -60.10 20.84
C LEU A 158 9.01 -61.51 20.64
N ALA A 159 10.05 -61.66 19.82
CA ALA A 159 10.74 -62.93 19.60
C ALA A 159 11.44 -63.43 20.88
N GLU A 160 12.03 -62.54 21.68
CA GLU A 160 12.60 -62.88 22.98
C GLU A 160 11.53 -63.34 23.97
N GLN A 161 10.37 -62.66 24.01
CA GLN A 161 9.26 -63.06 24.88
C GLN A 161 8.67 -64.41 24.49
N THR A 162 8.52 -64.70 23.20
CA THR A 162 8.00 -66.00 22.74
C THR A 162 9.01 -67.12 23.00
N ALA A 163 10.30 -66.90 22.76
CA ALA A 163 11.35 -67.86 23.08
C ALA A 163 11.43 -68.13 24.60
N ALA A 164 11.33 -67.09 25.43
CA ALA A 164 11.27 -67.23 26.88
C ALA A 164 10.06 -68.06 27.31
N ARG A 165 8.86 -67.76 26.80
CA ARG A 165 7.63 -68.54 27.08
C ARG A 165 7.79 -70.01 26.68
N ALA A 166 8.31 -70.29 25.49
CA ALA A 166 8.56 -71.66 25.04
C ALA A 166 9.55 -72.40 25.96
N ALA A 167 10.61 -71.73 26.42
CA ALA A 167 11.56 -72.32 27.37
C ALA A 167 10.92 -72.57 28.74
N TYR A 168 10.02 -71.69 29.21
CA TYR A 168 9.25 -71.92 30.43
C TYR A 168 8.29 -73.12 30.30
N GLU A 169 7.60 -73.23 29.17
CA GLU A 169 6.71 -74.36 28.89
C GLU A 169 7.47 -75.69 28.85
N GLN A 170 8.66 -75.73 28.22
CA GLN A 170 9.52 -76.91 28.23
C GLN A 170 9.96 -77.30 29.64
N ARG A 171 10.34 -76.31 30.48
CA ARG A 171 10.70 -76.57 31.88
C ARG A 171 9.52 -77.10 32.69
N LEU A 172 8.31 -76.56 32.47
CA LEU A 172 7.10 -77.04 33.11
C LEU A 172 6.75 -78.47 32.68
N ALA A 173 6.86 -78.77 31.39
CA ALA A 173 6.63 -80.12 30.86
C ALA A 173 7.61 -81.15 31.45
N ALA A 174 8.90 -80.80 31.54
CA ALA A 174 9.91 -81.66 32.17
C ALA A 174 9.61 -81.92 33.66
N LEU A 175 9.29 -80.86 34.42
CA LEU A 175 8.91 -81.00 35.83
C LEU A 175 7.63 -81.82 36.02
N GLN A 176 6.65 -81.68 35.13
CA GLN A 176 5.43 -82.49 35.16
C GLN A 176 5.73 -83.96 34.88
N SER A 177 6.62 -84.27 33.93
CA SER A 177 7.03 -85.66 33.68
C SER A 177 7.78 -86.28 34.86
N ASP A 178 8.64 -85.51 35.55
CA ASP A 178 9.37 -85.97 36.73
C ASP A 178 8.41 -86.26 37.90
N LEU A 179 7.39 -85.41 38.06
CA LEU A 179 6.35 -85.59 39.09
C LEU A 179 5.53 -86.84 38.79
N ALA A 180 5.09 -87.04 37.54
CA ALA A 180 4.36 -88.24 37.12
C ALA A 180 5.21 -89.53 37.29
N ALA A 181 6.52 -89.47 37.04
CA ALA A 181 7.42 -90.60 37.29
C ALA A 181 7.53 -90.90 38.80
N SER A 182 7.62 -89.87 39.64
CA SER A 182 7.67 -90.01 41.10
C SER A 182 6.38 -90.59 41.67
N GLU A 183 5.22 -90.19 41.14
CA GLU A 183 3.92 -90.77 41.51
C GLU A 183 3.83 -92.26 41.20
N ARG A 184 4.34 -92.69 40.04
CA ARG A 184 4.42 -94.12 39.69
C ARG A 184 5.29 -94.89 40.67
N GLN A 185 6.47 -94.37 41.01
CA GLN A 185 7.38 -95.00 41.98
C GLN A 185 6.72 -95.13 43.37
N ILE A 186 6.01 -94.10 43.83
CA ILE A 186 5.27 -94.15 45.09
C ILE A 186 4.15 -95.20 45.01
N GLY A 187 3.43 -95.27 43.88
CA GLY A 187 2.40 -96.29 43.64
C GLY A 187 2.97 -97.71 43.76
N GLU A 188 4.09 -98.00 43.09
CA GLU A 188 4.78 -99.29 43.14
C GLU A 188 5.28 -99.63 44.56
N LEU A 189 5.94 -98.68 45.24
CA LEU A 189 6.39 -98.85 46.63
C LEU A 189 5.23 -99.08 47.59
N THR A 190 4.09 -98.43 47.37
CA THR A 190 2.88 -98.60 48.19
C THR A 190 2.29 -100.00 48.00
N LEU A 191 2.25 -100.49 46.76
CA LEU A 191 1.82 -101.86 46.46
C LEU A 191 2.79 -102.88 47.08
N ALA A 192 4.11 -102.67 46.96
CA ALA A 192 5.11 -103.53 47.58
C ALA A 192 5.00 -103.56 49.11
N TYR A 193 4.70 -102.41 49.75
CA TYR A 193 4.43 -102.35 51.19
C TYR A 193 3.21 -103.19 51.61
N GLN A 194 2.16 -103.24 50.79
CA GLN A 194 0.96 -104.01 51.08
C GLN A 194 1.12 -105.52 50.89
N THR A 195 2.00 -105.96 49.99
CA THR A 195 2.19 -107.39 49.67
C THR A 195 3.16 -108.13 50.59
N VAL A 196 4.09 -107.42 51.24
CA VAL A 196 5.12 -108.01 52.10
C VAL A 196 4.59 -108.33 53.51
N ARG A 197 4.88 -109.53 54.03
CA ARG A 197 4.40 -110.01 55.35
C ARG A 197 5.40 -109.81 56.50
N SER A 198 6.70 -109.70 56.22
CA SER A 198 7.73 -109.59 57.26
C SER A 198 7.78 -108.19 57.89
N GLU A 199 7.98 -108.10 59.21
CA GLU A 199 8.00 -106.81 59.92
C GLU A 199 9.28 -106.00 59.64
N ALA A 200 10.41 -106.67 59.40
CA ALA A 200 11.68 -106.03 59.08
C ALA A 200 11.66 -105.33 57.71
N GLU A 201 11.12 -105.98 56.67
CA GLU A 201 11.05 -105.41 55.31
C GLU A 201 9.99 -104.30 55.22
N LYS A 202 8.93 -104.36 56.03
CA LYS A 202 7.94 -103.27 56.15
C LYS A 202 8.57 -101.98 56.66
N ALA A 203 9.43 -102.05 57.68
CA ALA A 203 10.11 -100.88 58.22
C ALA A 203 11.06 -100.23 57.19
N GLU A 204 11.72 -101.02 56.34
CA GLU A 204 12.57 -100.51 55.27
C GLU A 204 11.75 -99.88 54.12
N LEU A 205 10.64 -100.51 53.71
CA LEU A 205 9.73 -99.97 52.70
C LEU A 205 9.06 -98.68 53.17
N GLU A 206 8.70 -98.58 54.44
CA GLU A 206 8.13 -97.36 55.02
C GLU A 206 9.12 -96.19 54.97
N ARG A 207 10.40 -96.44 55.28
CA ARG A 207 11.46 -95.42 55.14
C ARG A 207 11.63 -94.96 53.70
N LYS A 208 11.64 -95.91 52.73
CA LYS A 208 11.74 -95.59 51.30
C LYS A 208 10.52 -94.82 50.79
N LEU A 209 9.32 -95.16 51.28
CA LEU A 209 8.07 -94.50 50.91
C LEU A 209 7.98 -93.08 51.49
N LEU A 210 8.43 -92.87 52.72
CA LEU A 210 8.55 -91.54 53.32
C LEU A 210 9.59 -90.67 52.60
N ALA A 211 10.73 -91.25 52.20
CA ALA A 211 11.72 -90.54 51.40
C ALA A 211 11.15 -90.14 50.02
N ALA A 212 10.54 -91.08 49.30
CA ALA A 212 9.91 -90.82 48.00
C ALA A 212 8.78 -89.79 48.08
N LYS A 213 7.97 -89.79 49.15
CA LYS A 213 6.95 -88.76 49.40
C LYS A 213 7.57 -87.37 49.61
N ARG A 214 8.67 -87.26 50.37
CA ARG A 214 9.38 -85.99 50.57
C ARG A 214 9.95 -85.46 49.26
N ASP A 215 10.50 -86.34 48.42
CA ASP A 215 11.04 -85.97 47.12
C ASP A 215 9.94 -85.49 46.16
N ARG A 216 8.77 -86.18 46.16
CA ARG A 216 7.58 -85.73 45.43
C ARG A 216 7.11 -84.36 45.92
N ASP A 217 6.98 -84.14 47.22
CA ASP A 217 6.50 -82.87 47.77
C ASP A 217 7.48 -81.72 47.44
N ALA A 218 8.79 -82.02 47.42
CA ALA A 218 9.81 -81.07 46.97
C ALA A 218 9.70 -80.75 45.47
N LEU A 219 9.38 -81.72 44.61
CA LEU A 219 9.12 -81.50 43.18
C LEU A 219 7.80 -80.74 42.95
N GLN A 220 6.74 -81.09 43.67
CA GLN A 220 5.44 -80.41 43.61
C GLN A 220 5.55 -78.94 44.04
N GLY A 221 6.36 -78.64 45.06
CA GLY A 221 6.68 -77.27 45.45
C GLY A 221 7.38 -76.45 44.36
N LYS A 222 8.19 -77.09 43.51
CA LYS A 222 8.87 -76.44 42.37
C LYS A 222 7.92 -76.21 41.18
N VAL A 223 6.90 -77.05 41.00
CA VAL A 223 5.86 -76.86 39.97
C VAL A 223 4.87 -75.78 40.37
N ALA A 224 4.41 -75.79 41.63
CA ALA A 224 3.41 -74.85 42.14
C ALA A 224 3.97 -73.42 42.32
N ARG A 225 5.29 -73.27 42.46
CA ARG A 225 5.96 -71.99 42.64
C ARG A 225 7.02 -71.82 41.55
N PRO A 226 6.66 -71.25 40.38
CA PRO A 226 7.67 -70.96 39.36
C PRO A 226 8.77 -70.09 39.98
N GLN A 227 10.04 -70.43 39.70
CA GLN A 227 11.16 -69.60 40.14
C GLN A 227 10.98 -68.18 39.59
N PRO A 228 11.25 -67.15 40.40
CA PRO A 228 11.16 -65.77 39.95
C PRO A 228 12.10 -65.60 38.75
N GLN A 229 11.53 -65.13 37.62
CA GLN A 229 12.34 -64.75 36.47
C GLN A 229 13.32 -63.66 36.94
N PRO A 230 14.58 -63.66 36.44
CA PRO A 230 15.51 -62.60 36.78
C PRO A 230 14.87 -61.25 36.45
N ALA A 231 14.77 -60.38 37.46
CA ALA A 231 14.17 -59.06 37.29
C ALA A 231 14.88 -58.34 36.13
N PRO A 232 14.13 -57.66 35.24
CA PRO A 232 14.75 -56.86 34.21
C PRO A 232 15.73 -55.89 34.87
N ARG A 233 16.98 -55.86 34.41
CA ARG A 233 17.98 -54.90 34.89
C ARG A 233 17.37 -53.51 34.69
N LYS A 234 17.16 -52.78 35.79
CA LYS A 234 16.69 -51.39 35.75
C LYS A 234 17.61 -50.63 34.78
N ALA A 235 17.07 -50.19 33.65
CA ALA A 235 17.74 -49.17 32.87
C ALA A 235 17.86 -47.95 33.79
N GLU A 236 19.08 -47.42 33.96
CA GLU A 236 19.30 -46.20 34.73
C GLU A 236 18.36 -45.11 34.19
N CYS A 237 17.46 -44.62 35.05
CA CYS A 237 16.59 -43.49 34.70
C CYS A 237 17.46 -42.24 34.59
N VAL A 238 17.88 -41.92 33.37
CA VAL A 238 18.50 -40.63 33.05
C VAL A 238 17.38 -39.61 32.85
N CYS A 239 16.81 -39.11 33.94
CA CYS A 239 15.89 -37.96 33.90
C CYS A 239 16.72 -36.66 33.88
N ARG A 240 16.38 -35.72 32.98
CA ARG A 240 16.88 -34.34 33.04
C ARG A 240 16.05 -33.54 34.05
N GLU A 241 16.70 -32.66 34.81
CA GLU A 241 16.07 -31.78 35.81
C GLU A 241 14.94 -30.96 35.17
N GLY A 242 13.69 -31.20 35.60
CA GLY A 242 12.52 -30.39 35.24
C GLY A 242 11.34 -31.11 34.56
N ASP A 243 11.37 -32.44 34.36
CA ASP A 243 10.26 -33.16 33.70
C ASP A 243 9.23 -33.71 34.71
N PRO A 244 7.99 -33.20 34.75
CA PRO A 244 6.95 -33.61 35.69
C PRO A 244 6.35 -35.00 35.40
N MET A 245 6.77 -35.69 34.32
CA MET A 245 6.28 -37.03 33.97
C MET A 245 7.26 -38.16 34.33
N CYS A 246 8.43 -37.88 34.93
CA CYS A 246 9.33 -38.92 35.45
C CYS A 246 8.76 -39.53 36.75
N GLY A 247 7.99 -40.61 36.63
CA GLY A 247 7.32 -41.33 37.74
C GLY A 247 8.23 -42.19 38.64
N CYS A 248 9.44 -41.71 38.97
CA CYS A 248 10.34 -42.38 39.91
C CYS A 248 10.28 -41.70 41.29
N LEU A 249 9.23 -41.97 42.06
CA LEU A 249 9.24 -41.79 43.51
C LEU A 249 9.63 -43.13 44.19
N PRO A 250 10.27 -43.09 45.37
CA PRO A 250 10.72 -44.28 46.09
C PRO A 250 9.59 -45.25 46.44
#